data_AF-A0A2T2UXB3-F1
#
_entry.id   AF-A0A2T2UXB3-F1
#
_cell.length_a   1.000
_cell.length_b   1.000
_cell.length_c   1.000
_cell.angle_alpha   90.00
_cell.angle_beta   90.00
_cell.angle_gamma   90.00
#
_symmetry.space_group_name_H-M   'P 1'
#
loop_
_entity.id
_entity.type
_entity.pdbx_description
1 polymer ?
#
loop_
_entity_poly.entity_id
_entity_poly.type
_entity_poly.pdbx_seq_one_letter_code
_entity_poly.pdbx_strand_id
1 'polypeptide(L)'
;MEDARFLLADGRIRTGSAQVYFAVYYACRALLEEEGFYFERHASVTGNVGRVSRYRERLDTSFPAAMQYRREQCDYELFEPDLDDADQWARNAARFIERAETLL
;
A
#
# COMPACT_ATOMS: atom_id res chain seq x y z
N MET A 1 8.70 -4.46 -1.87
CA MET A 1 9.23 -3.23 -1.23
C MET A 1 10.61 -2.84 -1.74
N GLU A 2 11.50 -3.81 -2.03
CA GLU A 2 12.84 -3.53 -2.55
C GLU A 2 12.80 -2.77 -3.89
N ASP A 3 11.98 -3.22 -4.85
CA ASP A 3 11.80 -2.54 -6.14
C ASP A 3 11.35 -1.09 -5.99
N ALA A 4 10.39 -0.83 -5.09
CA ALA A 4 9.89 0.52 -4.83
C ALA A 4 11.01 1.44 -4.35
N ARG A 5 11.81 0.98 -3.38
CA ARG A 5 12.94 1.76 -2.85
C ARG A 5 14.01 2.02 -3.91
N PHE A 6 14.33 1.02 -4.73
CA PHE A 6 15.27 1.17 -5.83
C PHE A 6 14.81 2.25 -6.82
N LEU A 7 13.54 2.20 -7.23
CA LEU A 7 12.98 3.17 -8.19
C LEU A 7 12.94 4.60 -7.64
N LEU A 8 12.64 4.78 -6.36
CA LEU A 8 12.68 6.09 -5.71
C LEU A 8 14.11 6.64 -5.66
N ALA A 9 15.09 5.79 -5.33
CA ALA A 9 16.51 6.18 -5.32
C ALA A 9 17.05 6.52 -6.73
N ASP A 10 16.54 5.87 -7.77
CA ASP A 10 16.86 6.15 -9.19
C ASP A 10 16.12 7.40 -9.72
N GLY A 11 15.34 8.10 -8.90
CA GLY A 11 14.60 9.31 -9.29
C GLY A 11 13.33 9.01 -10.11
N ARG A 12 12.92 7.75 -10.24
CA ARG A 12 11.68 7.35 -10.93
C ARG A 12 10.48 7.46 -9.98
N ILE A 13 10.22 8.67 -9.51
CA ILE A 13 9.33 8.92 -8.36
C ILE A 13 7.91 8.39 -8.57
N ARG A 14 7.32 8.62 -9.75
CA ARG A 14 5.97 8.11 -10.10
C ARG A 14 5.90 6.59 -10.08
N THR A 15 6.84 5.93 -10.76
CA THR A 15 6.89 4.45 -10.81
C THR A 15 7.19 3.85 -9.43
N GLY A 16 8.11 4.45 -8.68
CA GLY A 16 8.41 4.05 -7.30
C GLY A 16 7.18 4.15 -6.40
N SER A 17 6.43 5.25 -6.49
CA SER A 17 5.19 5.47 -5.73
C SER A 17 4.10 4.43 -6.07
N ALA A 18 3.94 4.08 -7.35
CA ALA A 18 3.05 3.00 -7.75
C ALA A 18 3.48 1.64 -7.17
N GLN A 19 4.79 1.36 -7.11
CA GLN A 19 5.30 0.13 -6.49
C GLN A 19 5.13 0.09 -4.97
N VAL A 20 5.19 1.23 -4.29
CA VAL A 20 4.83 1.31 -2.85
C VAL A 20 3.39 0.84 -2.65
N TYR A 21 2.46 1.32 -3.48
CA TYR A 21 1.06 0.87 -3.43
C TYR A 21 0.93 -0.64 -3.62
N PHE A 22 1.58 -1.23 -4.63
CA PHE A 22 1.45 -2.68 -4.89
C PHE A 22 1.93 -3.52 -3.71
N ALA A 23 3.02 -3.12 -3.06
CA ALA A 23 3.50 -3.81 -1.87
C ALA A 23 2.46 -3.80 -0.73
N VAL A 24 1.81 -2.66 -0.48
CA VAL A 24 0.73 -2.54 0.51
C VAL A 24 -0.49 -3.36 0.09
N TYR A 25 -0.87 -3.33 -1.19
CA TYR A 25 -1.98 -4.10 -1.74
C TYR A 25 -1.79 -5.61 -1.52
N TYR A 26 -0.59 -6.15 -1.78
CA TYR A 26 -0.33 -7.58 -1.60
C TYR A 26 -0.34 -7.98 -0.12
N ALA A 27 0.17 -7.13 0.78
CA ALA A 27 0.03 -7.37 2.22
C ALA A 27 -1.45 -7.38 2.67
N CYS A 28 -2.24 -6.43 2.18
CA CYS A 28 -3.68 -6.39 2.44
C CYS A 28 -4.41 -7.62 1.90
N ARG A 29 -4.02 -8.08 0.71
CA ARG A 29 -4.57 -9.27 0.08
C ARG A 29 -4.26 -10.52 0.91
N ALA A 30 -3.02 -10.71 1.34
CA ALA A 30 -2.63 -11.84 2.19
C ALA A 30 -3.43 -11.87 3.51
N LEU A 31 -3.56 -10.70 4.17
CA LEU A 31 -4.36 -10.59 5.39
C LEU A 31 -5.83 -10.98 5.18
N LEU A 32 -6.42 -10.59 4.06
CA LEU A 32 -7.82 -10.92 3.75
C LEU A 32 -7.99 -12.38 3.35
N GLU A 33 -7.04 -12.95 2.60
CA GLU A 33 -7.04 -14.37 2.22
C GLU A 33 -6.91 -15.27 3.47
N GLU A 34 -6.10 -14.88 4.46
CA GLU A 34 -6.01 -15.56 5.77
C GLU A 34 -7.36 -15.60 6.53
N GLU A 35 -8.20 -14.59 6.32
CA GLU A 35 -9.56 -14.53 6.88
C GLU A 35 -10.62 -15.19 5.96
N GLY A 36 -10.20 -15.79 4.85
CA GLY A 36 -11.09 -16.42 3.88
C GLY A 36 -11.84 -15.45 2.96
N PHE A 37 -11.44 -14.17 2.90
CA PHE A 37 -12.02 -13.19 1.98
C PHE A 37 -11.24 -13.11 0.66
N TYR A 38 -11.96 -13.20 -0.46
CA TYR A 38 -11.39 -13.09 -1.80
C TYR A 38 -12.07 -11.97 -2.57
N PHE A 39 -11.27 -11.06 -3.13
CA PHE A 39 -11.75 -9.92 -3.89
C PHE A 39 -11.01 -9.78 -5.22
N GLU A 40 -11.76 -9.51 -6.28
CA GLU A 40 -11.20 -9.31 -7.63
C GLU A 40 -10.71 -7.89 -7.87
N ARG A 41 -11.28 -6.90 -7.16
CA ARG A 41 -10.99 -5.48 -7.37
C ARG A 41 -10.00 -4.96 -6.34
N HIS A 42 -9.04 -4.16 -6.80
CA HIS A 42 -8.09 -3.45 -5.93
C HIS A 42 -8.77 -2.64 -4.82
N ALA A 43 -9.77 -1.82 -5.18
CA ALA A 43 -10.57 -1.04 -4.23
C ALA A 43 -11.26 -1.90 -3.16
N SER A 44 -11.65 -3.11 -3.53
CA SER A 44 -12.23 -4.05 -2.57
C SER A 44 -11.18 -4.58 -1.62
N VAL A 45 -9.97 -4.92 -2.08
CA VAL A 45 -8.88 -5.36 -1.20
C VAL A 45 -8.49 -4.27 -0.21
N THR A 46 -8.14 -3.07 -0.69
CA THR A 46 -7.66 -1.96 0.15
C THR A 46 -8.73 -1.44 1.10
N GLY A 47 -10.00 -1.42 0.68
CA GLY A 47 -11.11 -0.91 1.48
C GLY A 47 -11.71 -1.90 2.49
N ASN A 48 -11.41 -3.20 2.40
CA ASN A 48 -12.03 -4.22 3.27
C ASN A 48 -11.14 -4.74 4.40
N VAL A 49 -9.82 -4.47 4.41
CA VAL A 49 -8.94 -4.87 5.53
C VAL A 49 -9.49 -4.36 6.87
N GLY A 50 -9.98 -3.12 6.88
CA GLY A 50 -10.59 -2.51 8.06
C GLY A 50 -11.89 -3.16 8.52
N ARG A 51 -12.51 -4.09 7.78
CA ARG A 51 -13.72 -4.80 8.24
C ARG A 51 -13.41 -5.87 9.27
N VAL A 52 -12.20 -6.40 9.26
CA VAL A 52 -11.74 -7.41 10.22
C VAL A 52 -11.26 -6.69 11.49
N SER A 53 -11.95 -6.93 12.62
CA SER A 53 -11.71 -6.18 13.86
C SER A 53 -10.25 -6.27 14.33
N ARG A 54 -9.63 -7.47 14.28
CA ARG A 54 -8.23 -7.66 14.73
C ARG A 54 -7.22 -6.85 13.91
N TYR A 55 -7.51 -6.57 12.64
CA TYR A 55 -6.66 -5.75 11.78
C TYR A 55 -6.92 -4.27 12.03
N ARG A 56 -8.19 -3.85 12.15
CA ARG A 56 -8.56 -2.47 12.46
C ARG A 56 -7.90 -1.96 13.75
N GLU A 57 -7.78 -2.82 14.75
CA GLU A 57 -7.19 -2.47 16.05
C GLU A 57 -5.66 -2.37 16.02
N ARG A 58 -4.99 -2.95 15.02
CA ARG A 58 -3.53 -3.15 15.00
C ARG A 58 -2.82 -2.50 13.82
N LEU A 59 -3.57 -2.10 12.79
CA LEU A 59 -3.09 -1.50 11.55
C LEU A 59 -3.80 -0.18 11.31
N ASP A 60 -3.10 0.75 10.66
CA ASP A 60 -3.76 1.88 10.02
C ASP A 60 -4.47 1.39 8.75
N THR A 61 -5.72 0.97 8.91
CA THR A 61 -6.52 0.41 7.81
C THR A 61 -7.05 1.47 6.83
N SER A 62 -6.78 2.75 7.07
CA SER A 62 -7.07 3.83 6.11
C SER A 62 -5.95 4.02 5.08
N PHE A 63 -4.71 3.66 5.46
CA PHE A 63 -3.51 3.83 4.65
C PHE A 63 -3.56 3.13 3.27
N PRO A 64 -4.04 1.87 3.14
CA PRO A 64 -4.11 1.21 1.83
C PRO A 64 -5.00 1.93 0.81
N ALA A 65 -6.14 2.47 1.25
CA ALA A 65 -7.05 3.22 0.38
C ALA A 65 -6.43 4.56 -0.07
N ALA A 66 -5.72 5.23 0.84
CA ALA A 66 -4.96 6.43 0.49
C ALA A 66 -3.86 6.14 -0.54
N MET A 67 -3.12 5.03 -0.38
CA MET A 67 -2.10 4.62 -1.34
C MET A 67 -2.67 4.26 -2.70
N GLN A 68 -3.85 3.64 -2.75
CA GLN A 68 -4.53 3.39 -4.01
C GLN A 68 -4.83 4.69 -4.75
N TYR A 69 -5.39 5.68 -4.04
CA TYR A 69 -5.65 6.99 -4.62
C TYR A 69 -4.36 7.60 -5.15
N ARG A 70 -3.27 7.62 -4.36
CA ARG A 70 -1.96 8.14 -4.82
C ARG A 70 -1.43 7.42 -6.05
N ARG A 71 -1.58 6.11 -6.13
CA ARG A 71 -1.20 5.33 -7.31
C ARG A 71 -2.04 5.71 -8.53
N GLU A 72 -3.35 5.90 -8.38
CA GLU A 72 -4.21 6.36 -9.48
C GLU A 72 -3.79 7.74 -9.98
N GLN A 73 -3.44 8.66 -9.08
CA GLN A 73 -2.87 9.96 -9.46
C GLN A 73 -1.54 9.80 -10.21
N CYS A 74 -0.63 8.96 -9.70
CA CYS A 74 0.67 8.74 -10.32
C CYS A 74 0.57 8.05 -11.69
N ASP A 75 -0.40 7.16 -11.90
CA ASP A 75 -0.51 6.37 -13.15
C ASP A 75 -1.33 7.10 -14.23
N TYR A 76 -2.39 7.81 -13.83
CA TYR A 76 -3.38 8.34 -14.77
C TYR A 76 -3.51 9.86 -14.76
N GLU A 77 -3.05 10.53 -13.69
CA GLU A 77 -3.02 11.99 -13.63
C GLU A 77 -1.61 12.50 -13.96
N LEU A 78 -1.50 13.79 -14.33
CA LEU A 78 -0.20 14.48 -14.46
C LEU A 78 0.37 14.87 -13.08
N PHE A 79 0.09 14.05 -12.07
CA PHE A 79 0.57 14.26 -10.71
C PHE A 79 1.96 13.64 -10.56
N GLU A 80 2.89 14.45 -10.08
CA GLU A 80 4.24 14.03 -9.77
C GLU A 80 4.50 14.37 -8.29
N PRO A 81 4.50 13.37 -7.40
CA PRO A 81 4.86 13.60 -6.01
C PRO A 81 6.34 14.01 -5.93
N ASP A 82 6.67 14.82 -4.93
CA ASP A 82 8.06 15.05 -4.62
C ASP A 82 8.69 13.81 -3.94
N LEU A 83 10.02 13.81 -3.89
CA LEU A 83 10.78 12.68 -3.35
C LEU A 83 10.51 12.48 -1.85
N ASP A 84 10.30 13.57 -1.10
CA ASP A 84 10.12 13.52 0.35
C ASP A 84 8.77 12.87 0.71
N ASP A 85 7.70 13.23 -0.01
CA ASP A 85 6.38 12.60 0.10
C ASP A 85 6.45 11.11 -0.26
N ALA A 86 7.09 10.79 -1.39
CA ALA A 86 7.21 9.40 -1.85
C ALA A 86 8.02 8.52 -0.89
N ASP A 87 9.11 9.06 -0.32
CA ASP A 87 9.91 8.36 0.69
C ASP A 87 9.12 8.19 1.99
N GLN A 88 8.36 9.21 2.42
CA GLN A 88 7.49 9.10 3.58
C GLN A 88 6.43 8.01 3.39
N TRP A 89 5.84 7.89 2.19
CA TRP A 89 4.91 6.81 1.86
C TRP A 89 5.58 5.45 1.89
N ALA A 90 6.80 5.33 1.36
CA ALA A 90 7.56 4.09 1.39
C ALA A 90 7.89 3.64 2.83
N ARG A 91 8.24 4.58 3.72
CA ARG A 91 8.47 4.31 5.15
C ARG A 91 7.19 3.89 5.85
N ASN A 92 6.06 4.55 5.56
CA ASN A 92 4.76 4.17 6.12
C ASN A 92 4.34 2.77 5.65
N ALA A 93 4.54 2.46 4.37
CA ALA A 93 4.28 1.16 3.81
C ALA A 93 5.13 0.07 4.43
N ALA A 94 6.44 0.31 4.65
CA ALA A 94 7.31 -0.64 5.33
C ALA A 94 6.77 -0.98 6.73
N ARG A 95 6.41 0.03 7.54
CA ARG A 95 5.84 -0.19 8.88
C ARG A 95 4.49 -0.92 8.84
N PHE A 96 3.64 -0.59 7.87
CA PHE A 96 2.37 -1.28 7.68
C PHE A 96 2.59 -2.77 7.36
N ILE A 97 3.51 -3.07 6.44
CA ILE A 97 3.82 -4.43 6.01
C ILE A 97 4.46 -5.23 7.15
N GLU A 98 5.46 -4.69 7.83
CA GLU A 98 6.07 -5.31 9.01
C GLU A 98 4.99 -5.66 10.06
N ARG A 99 4.03 -4.76 10.28
CA ARG A 99 2.93 -5.03 11.21
C ARG A 99 1.95 -6.08 10.68
N ALA A 100 1.63 -6.05 9.39
CA ALA A 100 0.77 -7.04 8.73
C ALA A 100 1.38 -8.45 8.82
N GLU A 101 2.69 -8.59 8.62
CA GLU A 101 3.41 -9.87 8.73
C GLU A 101 3.30 -10.48 10.12
N THR A 102 3.17 -9.68 11.20
CA THR A 102 2.93 -10.22 12.55
C THR A 102 1.51 -10.75 12.79
N LEU A 103 0.61 -10.60 11.81
CA LEU A 103 -0.81 -10.96 11.90
C LEU A 103 -1.20 -12.08 10.93
N LEU A 104 -0.29 -12.46 10.04
CA LEU A 104 -0.32 -13.68 9.24
C LEU A 104 0.23 -14.84 10.08
#